data_AF-A0A6G3MHU1-F1
#
_entry.id   AF-A0A6G3MHU1-F1
#
_cell.length_a   1.000
_cell.length_b   1.000
_cell.length_c   1.000
_cell.angle_alpha   90.00
_cell.angle_beta   90.00
_cell.angle_gamma   90.00
#
_symmetry.space_group_name_H-M   'P 1'
#
loop_
_entity.id
_entity.type
_entity.pdbx_description
1 polymer ?
#
loop_
_entity_poly.entity_id
_entity_poly.type
_entity_poly.pdbx_seq_one_letter_code
_entity_poly.pdbx_strand_id
1 'polypeptide(L)'
;ILQKNINIELISNESASLYSGLKDLSLKSTILNVQVNSIICLSKILKYLKSQFCVNDLISDFCSISTINSAVALSILGIFQNILKYAEKKIDSKIVALELVPYLLKNTQTIEFNQNQLEMYFKIIDKFIALIKEKTISHKETINKGMPSINLPTVFQVATLKPEIKNFDLIGFLSF
;
A
#
# COMPACT_ATOMS: atom_id res chain seq x y z
N ILE A 1 21.53 -27.81 17.94
CA ILE A 1 21.67 -26.55 17.15
C ILE A 1 21.65 -26.83 15.63
N LEU A 2 22.21 -27.95 15.15
CA LEU A 2 22.22 -28.30 13.72
C LEU A 2 20.86 -28.71 13.12
N GLN A 3 19.98 -29.40 13.86
CA GLN A 3 18.64 -29.79 13.33
C GLN A 3 17.68 -28.61 13.10
N LYS A 4 17.89 -27.46 13.78
CA LYS A 4 17.00 -26.30 13.64
C LYS A 4 17.28 -25.50 12.35
N ASN A 5 18.52 -25.55 11.85
CA ASN A 5 18.91 -24.85 10.62
C ASN A 5 18.47 -25.60 9.36
N ILE A 6 18.52 -26.93 9.37
CA ILE A 6 18.09 -27.77 8.23
C ILE A 6 16.59 -27.61 7.96
N ASN A 7 15.76 -27.57 9.02
CA ASN A 7 14.32 -27.31 8.86
C ASN A 7 14.02 -25.91 8.33
N ILE A 8 14.80 -24.89 8.68
CA ILE A 8 14.55 -23.52 8.19
C ILE A 8 14.93 -23.38 6.71
N GLU A 9 15.96 -24.08 6.23
CA GLU A 9 16.34 -24.10 4.81
C GLU A 9 15.41 -24.96 3.94
N LEU A 10 14.99 -26.15 4.40
CA LEU A 10 14.00 -26.97 3.68
C LEU A 10 12.63 -26.30 3.60
N ILE A 11 12.17 -25.69 4.70
CA ILE A 11 10.97 -24.86 4.71
C ILE A 11 11.15 -23.66 3.77
N SER A 12 12.35 -23.10 3.60
CA SER A 12 12.55 -21.96 2.70
C SER A 12 12.36 -22.30 1.21
N ASN A 13 12.75 -23.51 0.78
CA ASN A 13 12.58 -23.95 -0.61
C ASN A 13 11.15 -24.46 -0.88
N GLU A 14 10.55 -25.22 0.05
CA GLU A 14 9.15 -25.66 -0.07
C GLU A 14 8.16 -24.51 0.13
N SER A 15 8.46 -23.52 0.97
CA SER A 15 7.63 -22.33 1.10
C SER A 15 7.69 -21.43 -0.12
N ALA A 16 8.79 -21.41 -0.87
CA ALA A 16 8.90 -20.67 -2.11
C ALA A 16 8.06 -21.29 -3.25
N SER A 17 8.06 -22.63 -3.37
CA SER A 17 7.18 -23.34 -4.31
C SER A 17 5.71 -23.24 -3.90
N LEU A 18 5.41 -23.34 -2.60
CA LEU A 18 4.05 -23.14 -2.07
C LEU A 18 3.55 -21.69 -2.29
N TYR A 19 4.41 -20.69 -2.06
CA TYR A 19 4.09 -19.28 -2.26
C TYR A 19 3.80 -18.97 -3.73
N SER A 20 4.66 -19.44 -4.64
CA SER A 20 4.45 -19.25 -6.09
C SER A 20 3.19 -19.97 -6.58
N GLY A 21 2.95 -21.22 -6.14
CA GLY A 21 1.73 -21.96 -6.49
C GLY A 21 0.45 -21.30 -5.96
N LEU A 22 0.45 -20.84 -4.70
CA LEU A 22 -0.69 -20.11 -4.13
C LEU A 22 -0.91 -18.74 -4.79
N LYS A 23 0.18 -18.04 -5.13
CA LYS A 23 0.15 -16.78 -5.88
C LYS A 23 -0.50 -16.99 -7.24
N ASP A 24 -0.08 -18.00 -7.99
CA ASP A 24 -0.69 -18.33 -9.28
C ASP A 24 -2.19 -18.66 -9.16
N LEU A 25 -2.58 -19.44 -8.16
CA LEU A 25 -4.00 -19.75 -7.90
C LEU A 25 -4.79 -18.49 -7.54
N SER A 26 -4.22 -17.55 -6.78
CA SER A 26 -4.88 -16.30 -6.42
C SER A 26 -5.07 -15.34 -7.60
N LEU A 27 -4.16 -15.39 -8.58
CA LEU A 27 -4.16 -14.49 -9.75
C LEU A 27 -4.94 -15.05 -10.94
N LYS A 28 -4.84 -16.37 -11.18
CA LYS A 28 -5.30 -17.01 -12.43
C LYS A 28 -6.55 -17.89 -12.27
N SER A 29 -7.00 -18.15 -11.05
CA SER A 29 -8.17 -19.02 -10.84
C SER A 29 -9.46 -18.38 -11.37
N THR A 30 -10.23 -19.16 -12.14
CA THR A 30 -11.57 -18.80 -12.61
C THR A 30 -12.66 -19.13 -11.58
N ILE A 31 -12.34 -19.98 -10.58
CA ILE A 31 -13.26 -20.36 -9.52
C ILE A 31 -13.10 -19.38 -8.36
N LEU A 32 -14.15 -18.59 -8.11
CA LEU A 32 -14.18 -17.54 -7.08
C LEU A 32 -13.74 -18.04 -5.70
N ASN A 33 -14.29 -19.16 -5.24
CA ASN A 33 -14.00 -19.69 -3.90
C ASN A 33 -12.53 -20.14 -3.79
N VAL A 34 -11.99 -20.77 -4.84
CA VAL A 34 -10.57 -21.15 -4.88
C VAL A 34 -9.70 -19.90 -4.84
N GLN A 35 -10.04 -18.90 -5.65
CA GLN A 35 -9.32 -17.63 -5.70
C GLN A 35 -9.28 -16.94 -4.33
N VAL A 36 -10.45 -16.74 -3.70
CA VAL A 36 -10.60 -16.12 -2.37
C VAL A 36 -9.82 -16.89 -1.31
N ASN A 37 -9.96 -18.23 -1.28
CA ASN A 37 -9.26 -19.02 -0.28
C ASN A 37 -7.74 -19.02 -0.48
N SER A 38 -7.24 -19.03 -1.71
CA SER A 38 -5.82 -18.89 -2.01
C SER A 38 -5.27 -17.54 -1.54
N ILE A 39 -6.01 -16.44 -1.74
CA ILE A 39 -5.67 -15.10 -1.23
C ILE A 39 -5.60 -15.11 0.30
N ILE A 40 -6.59 -15.70 0.98
CA ILE A 40 -6.61 -15.80 2.45
C ILE A 40 -5.41 -16.64 2.94
N CYS A 41 -5.06 -17.73 2.28
CA CYS A 41 -3.90 -18.56 2.61
C CYS A 41 -2.59 -17.78 2.46
N LEU A 42 -2.41 -17.01 1.38
CA LEU A 42 -1.25 -16.13 1.19
C LEU A 42 -1.13 -15.11 2.33
N SER A 43 -2.26 -14.55 2.78
CA SER A 43 -2.29 -13.60 3.91
C SER A 43 -1.71 -14.19 5.20
N LYS A 44 -1.88 -15.50 5.43
CA LYS A 44 -1.36 -16.20 6.61
C LYS A 44 0.14 -16.47 6.47
N ILE A 45 0.57 -16.86 5.27
CA ILE A 45 1.97 -17.17 4.97
C ILE A 45 2.84 -15.91 4.98
N LEU A 46 2.27 -14.75 4.66
CA LEU A 46 2.94 -13.45 4.66
C LEU A 46 3.77 -13.17 5.93
N LYS A 47 3.32 -13.65 7.08
CA LYS A 47 4.04 -13.50 8.37
C LYS A 47 5.42 -14.15 8.37
N TYR A 48 5.63 -15.16 7.53
CA TYR A 48 6.87 -15.92 7.42
C TYR A 48 7.78 -15.38 6.30
N LEU A 49 7.28 -14.47 5.45
CA LEU A 49 8.06 -13.86 4.38
C LEU A 49 9.04 -12.83 4.96
N LYS A 50 10.34 -13.17 4.91
CA LYS A 50 11.41 -12.30 5.42
C LYS A 50 11.81 -11.21 4.42
N SER A 51 11.76 -11.49 3.12
CA SER A 51 12.22 -10.58 2.07
C SER A 51 11.31 -9.36 1.86
N GLN A 52 11.92 -8.19 1.70
CA GLN A 52 11.24 -6.94 1.34
C GLN A 52 10.68 -6.98 -0.09
N PHE A 53 11.47 -7.49 -1.04
CA PHE A 53 11.09 -7.61 -2.45
C PHE A 53 9.80 -8.41 -2.61
N CYS A 54 9.68 -9.55 -1.93
CA CYS A 54 8.49 -10.40 -2.02
C CYS A 54 7.20 -9.71 -1.53
N VAL A 55 7.28 -8.75 -0.61
CA VAL A 55 6.09 -8.02 -0.14
C VAL A 55 5.68 -6.96 -1.15
N ASN A 56 6.65 -6.25 -1.73
CA ASN A 56 6.40 -5.22 -2.72
C ASN A 56 5.87 -5.82 -4.03
N ASP A 57 6.48 -6.91 -4.52
CA ASP A 57 6.01 -7.63 -5.70
C ASP A 57 4.56 -8.10 -5.50
N LEU A 58 4.27 -8.67 -4.32
CA LEU A 58 2.92 -9.11 -3.97
C LEU A 58 1.89 -7.97 -4.01
N ILE A 59 2.26 -6.77 -3.55
CA ILE A 59 1.39 -5.59 -3.64
C ILE A 59 1.07 -5.29 -5.10
N SER A 60 2.10 -5.19 -5.94
CA SER A 60 1.95 -4.89 -7.38
C SER A 60 1.12 -5.97 -8.09
N ASP A 61 1.37 -7.25 -7.79
CA ASP A 61 0.58 -8.36 -8.35
C ASP A 61 -0.91 -8.21 -8.03
N PHE A 62 -1.26 -7.92 -6.78
CA PHE A 62 -2.66 -7.77 -6.38
C PHE A 62 -3.29 -6.48 -6.92
N CYS A 63 -2.52 -5.41 -7.10
CA CYS A 63 -3.03 -4.18 -7.71
C CYS A 63 -3.30 -4.34 -9.22
N SER A 64 -2.69 -5.34 -9.87
CA SER A 64 -2.95 -5.66 -11.27
C SER A 64 -4.30 -6.38 -11.49
N ILE A 65 -4.88 -6.97 -10.44
CA ILE A 65 -6.14 -7.73 -10.55
C ILE A 65 -7.31 -6.76 -10.67
N SER A 66 -7.97 -6.72 -11.82
CA SER A 66 -9.28 -6.10 -11.93
C SER A 66 -10.36 -7.08 -11.46
N THR A 67 -11.08 -6.75 -10.39
CA THR A 67 -12.23 -7.54 -9.91
C THR A 67 -13.46 -6.67 -9.74
N ILE A 68 -14.63 -7.23 -10.03
CA ILE A 68 -15.95 -6.64 -9.75
C ILE A 68 -16.55 -7.30 -8.50
N ASN A 69 -16.00 -8.45 -8.09
CA ASN A 69 -16.52 -9.23 -6.98
C ASN A 69 -15.99 -8.70 -5.64
N SER A 70 -16.90 -8.27 -4.76
CA SER A 70 -16.58 -7.72 -3.44
C SER A 70 -15.87 -8.73 -2.53
N ALA A 71 -16.13 -10.04 -2.67
CA ALA A 71 -15.45 -11.07 -1.87
C ALA A 71 -13.94 -11.13 -2.19
N VAL A 72 -13.57 -11.02 -3.47
CA VAL A 72 -12.16 -10.97 -3.89
C VAL A 72 -11.51 -9.68 -3.40
N ALA A 73 -12.19 -8.55 -3.59
CA ALA A 73 -11.67 -7.25 -3.18
C ALA A 73 -11.43 -7.15 -1.67
N LEU A 74 -12.35 -7.68 -0.85
CA LEU A 74 -12.19 -7.76 0.61
C LEU A 74 -11.09 -8.74 1.03
N SER A 75 -10.91 -9.83 0.29
CA SER A 75 -9.82 -10.78 0.56
C SER A 75 -8.45 -10.15 0.28
N ILE A 76 -8.32 -9.41 -0.82
CA ILE A 76 -7.13 -8.62 -1.16
C ILE A 76 -6.88 -7.54 -0.10
N LEU A 77 -7.94 -6.83 0.30
CA LEU A 77 -7.86 -5.85 1.39
C LEU A 77 -7.36 -6.47 2.70
N GLY A 78 -7.77 -7.71 3.01
CA GLY A 78 -7.30 -8.48 4.15
C GLY A 78 -5.79 -8.79 4.09
N ILE A 79 -5.25 -9.07 2.90
CA ILE A 79 -3.79 -9.17 2.72
C ILE A 79 -3.12 -7.84 3.05
N PHE A 80 -3.61 -6.74 2.49
CA PHE A 80 -3.03 -5.41 2.73
C PHE A 80 -3.08 -5.01 4.21
N GLN A 81 -4.15 -5.37 4.92
CA GLN A 81 -4.23 -5.20 6.37
C GLN A 81 -3.15 -6.01 7.11
N ASN A 82 -2.89 -7.24 6.68
CA ASN A 82 -1.81 -8.06 7.26
C ASN A 82 -0.42 -7.52 6.90
N ILE A 83 -0.24 -6.96 5.70
CA ILE A 83 0.99 -6.26 5.31
C ILE A 83 1.27 -5.09 6.24
N LEU A 84 0.26 -4.25 6.53
CA LEU A 84 0.39 -3.16 7.51
C LEU A 84 0.75 -3.67 8.90
N LYS A 85 0.26 -4.85 9.32
CA LYS A 85 0.51 -5.39 10.65
C LYS A 85 1.90 -6.03 10.82
N TYR A 86 2.39 -6.74 9.80
CA TYR A 86 3.57 -7.60 9.92
C TYR A 86 4.77 -7.13 9.09
N ALA A 87 4.54 -6.31 8.07
CA ALA A 87 5.54 -5.94 7.08
C ALA A 87 5.63 -4.43 6.84
N GLU A 88 5.06 -3.59 7.70
CA GLU A 88 5.00 -2.13 7.57
C GLU A 88 6.33 -1.48 7.15
N LYS A 89 7.42 -1.86 7.82
CA LYS A 89 8.78 -1.35 7.58
C LYS A 89 9.36 -1.78 6.23
N LYS A 90 8.86 -2.88 5.65
CA LYS A 90 9.34 -3.45 4.39
C LYS A 90 8.67 -2.80 3.16
N ILE A 91 7.52 -2.15 3.34
CA ILE A 91 6.78 -1.63 2.20
C ILE A 91 7.53 -0.44 1.57
N ASP A 92 7.67 -0.41 0.24
CA ASP A 92 8.14 0.80 -0.46
C ASP A 92 7.01 1.84 -0.53
N SER A 93 7.27 3.05 0.00
CA SER A 93 6.29 4.14 -0.04
C SER A 93 5.92 4.57 -1.46
N LYS A 94 6.81 4.39 -2.44
CA LYS A 94 6.53 4.71 -3.85
C LYS A 94 5.48 3.80 -4.45
N ILE A 95 5.62 2.48 -4.26
CA ILE A 95 4.66 1.48 -4.75
C ILE A 95 3.28 1.73 -4.10
N VAL A 96 3.25 2.04 -2.81
CA VAL A 96 1.98 2.34 -2.13
C VAL A 96 1.31 3.58 -2.71
N ALA A 97 2.07 4.65 -2.95
CA ALA A 97 1.53 5.91 -3.46
C ALA A 97 1.09 5.83 -4.93
N LEU A 98 1.83 5.09 -5.76
CA LEU A 98 1.62 5.05 -7.20
C LEU A 98 0.68 3.93 -7.66
N GLU A 99 0.66 2.80 -6.96
CA GLU A 99 -0.11 1.62 -7.38
C GLU A 99 -1.23 1.33 -6.39
N LEU A 100 -0.90 1.13 -5.10
CA LEU A 100 -1.84 0.60 -4.13
C LEU A 100 -2.98 1.57 -3.79
N VAL A 101 -2.67 2.81 -3.40
CA VAL A 101 -3.71 3.78 -3.01
C VAL A 101 -4.65 4.10 -4.20
N PRO A 102 -4.15 4.38 -5.42
CA PRO A 102 -5.01 4.55 -6.58
C PRO A 102 -5.88 3.32 -6.89
N TYR A 103 -5.31 2.11 -6.79
CA TYR A 103 -6.05 0.86 -6.96
C TYR A 103 -7.19 0.72 -5.93
N LEU A 104 -6.90 0.98 -4.65
CA LEU A 104 -7.89 0.91 -3.59
C LEU A 104 -9.01 1.95 -3.80
N LEU A 105 -8.66 3.19 -4.14
CA LEU A 105 -9.65 4.23 -4.41
C LEU A 105 -10.54 3.87 -5.61
N LYS A 106 -9.95 3.34 -6.69
CA LYS A 106 -10.72 2.86 -7.84
C LYS A 106 -11.76 1.82 -7.43
N ASN A 107 -11.35 0.83 -6.62
CA ASN A 107 -12.25 -0.22 -6.16
C ASN A 107 -13.45 0.31 -5.37
N THR A 108 -13.29 1.37 -4.58
CA THR A 108 -14.42 1.98 -3.85
C THR A 108 -15.52 2.53 -4.75
N GLN A 109 -15.20 2.83 -6.01
CA GLN A 109 -16.15 3.38 -6.99
C GLN A 109 -16.69 2.30 -7.94
N THR A 110 -15.90 1.25 -8.21
CA THR A 110 -16.25 0.23 -9.20
C THR A 110 -16.91 -1.02 -8.61
N ILE A 111 -16.77 -1.24 -7.31
CA ILE A 111 -17.25 -2.45 -6.64
C ILE A 111 -18.39 -2.09 -5.68
N GLU A 112 -19.46 -2.88 -5.70
CA GLU A 112 -20.57 -2.73 -4.79
C GLU A 112 -20.19 -3.25 -3.39
N PHE A 113 -20.01 -2.33 -2.45
CA PHE A 113 -19.78 -2.62 -1.04
C PHE A 113 -21.00 -2.21 -0.20
N ASN A 114 -21.25 -2.94 0.88
CA ASN A 114 -22.13 -2.42 1.92
C ASN A 114 -21.42 -1.32 2.73
N GLN A 115 -22.19 -0.54 3.50
CA GLN A 115 -21.65 0.59 4.27
C GLN A 115 -20.47 0.18 5.18
N ASN A 116 -20.62 -0.90 5.95
CA ASN A 116 -19.60 -1.36 6.88
C ASN A 116 -18.30 -1.79 6.17
N GLN A 117 -18.43 -2.44 5.02
CA GLN A 117 -17.30 -2.86 4.18
C GLN A 117 -16.58 -1.65 3.59
N LEU A 118 -17.33 -0.66 3.11
CA LEU A 118 -16.78 0.57 2.56
C LEU A 118 -16.03 1.39 3.62
N GLU A 119 -16.60 1.52 4.82
CA GLU A 119 -15.93 2.14 5.97
C GLU A 119 -14.63 1.42 6.34
N MET A 120 -14.62 0.07 6.32
CA MET A 120 -13.41 -0.71 6.53
C MET A 120 -12.36 -0.44 5.45
N TYR A 121 -12.80 -0.29 4.20
CA TYR A 121 -11.95 0.02 3.06
C TYR A 121 -11.24 1.37 3.24
N PHE A 122 -11.99 2.44 3.54
CA PHE A 122 -11.43 3.76 3.76
C PHE A 122 -10.49 3.82 4.97
N LYS A 123 -10.82 3.14 6.08
CA LYS A 123 -9.92 3.03 7.24
C LYS A 123 -8.56 2.44 6.89
N ILE A 124 -8.49 1.53 5.90
CA ILE A 124 -7.22 0.94 5.45
C ILE A 124 -6.49 1.89 4.49
N ILE A 125 -7.22 2.56 3.58
CA ILE A 125 -6.65 3.61 2.71
C ILE A 125 -5.96 4.69 3.56
N ASP A 126 -6.63 5.18 4.60
CA ASP A 126 -6.10 6.22 5.48
C ASP A 126 -4.78 5.79 6.16
N LYS A 127 -4.69 4.51 6.56
CA LYS A 127 -3.45 3.95 7.12
C LYS A 127 -2.32 3.92 6.11
N PHE A 128 -2.60 3.57 4.85
CA PHE A 128 -1.58 3.61 3.81
C PHE A 128 -1.13 5.03 3.47
N ILE A 129 -2.06 6.00 3.47
CA ILE A 129 -1.73 7.42 3.30
C ILE A 129 -0.86 7.91 4.45
N ALA A 130 -1.19 7.55 5.70
CA ALA A 130 -0.38 7.88 6.87
C ALA A 130 1.04 7.30 6.77
N LEU A 131 1.17 6.05 6.31
CA LEU A 131 2.45 5.40 6.09
C LEU A 131 3.30 6.11 5.02
N ILE A 132 2.68 6.55 3.92
CA ILE A 132 3.37 7.35 2.89
C ILE A 132 3.86 8.67 3.50
N LYS A 133 3.01 9.36 4.27
CA LYS A 133 3.35 10.64 4.91
C LYS A 133 4.56 10.47 5.83
N GLU A 134 4.53 9.48 6.74
CA GLU A 134 5.62 9.22 7.69
C GLU A 134 6.95 8.93 6.97
N LYS A 135 6.94 8.05 5.96
CA LYS A 135 8.16 7.70 5.21
C LYS A 135 8.69 8.86 4.37
N THR A 136 7.81 9.66 3.77
CA THR A 136 8.21 10.82 2.96
C THR A 136 8.82 11.94 3.81
N ILE A 137 8.23 12.21 5.00
CA ILE A 137 8.76 13.20 5.94
C ILE A 137 10.12 12.74 6.47
N SER A 138 10.25 11.48 6.89
CA SER A 138 11.52 10.90 7.37
C SER A 138 12.64 10.95 6.31
N HIS A 139 12.28 10.75 5.04
CA HIS A 139 13.24 10.87 3.93
C HIS A 139 13.69 12.32 3.70
N LYS A 140 12.80 13.31 3.86
CA LYS A 140 13.18 14.73 3.75
C LYS A 140 14.03 15.21 4.94
N GLU A 141 13.80 14.70 6.14
CA GLU A 141 14.59 15.03 7.33
C GLU A 141 16.03 14.48 7.27
N THR A 142 16.23 13.33 6.63
CA THR A 142 17.57 12.75 6.42
C THR A 142 18.36 13.49 5.34
N ILE A 143 17.70 14.01 4.30
CA ILE A 143 18.32 14.89 3.30
C ILE A 143 18.77 16.21 3.94
N ASN A 144 17.96 16.81 4.81
CA ASN A 144 18.31 18.07 5.49
C ASN A 144 19.50 17.96 6.46
N LYS A 145 19.85 16.76 6.93
CA LYS A 145 21.05 16.54 7.79
C LYS A 145 22.33 16.23 7.00
N GLY A 146 22.23 15.96 5.69
CA GLY A 146 23.36 15.59 4.83
C GLY A 146 23.86 16.69 3.89
N MET A 147 23.22 17.87 3.86
CA MET A 147 23.71 19.02 3.11
C MET A 147 24.50 19.96 4.03
N PRO A 148 25.77 20.30 3.72
CA PRO A 148 26.37 21.49 4.31
C PRO A 148 25.52 22.68 3.89
N SER A 149 25.26 23.57 4.84
CA SER A 149 24.59 24.85 4.64
C SER A 149 25.18 25.57 3.43
N ILE A 150 24.46 25.55 2.31
CA ILE A 150 24.68 26.53 1.25
C ILE A 150 24.18 27.84 1.84
N ASN A 151 25.12 28.69 2.25
CA ASN A 151 24.84 30.08 2.55
C ASN A 151 24.13 30.68 1.33
N LEU A 152 22.82 30.90 1.47
CA LEU A 152 22.07 31.72 0.55
C LEU A 152 22.73 33.11 0.57
N PRO A 153 23.17 33.68 -0.58
CA PRO A 153 23.62 35.06 -0.59
C PRO A 153 22.49 35.95 -0.07
N THR A 154 22.86 36.84 0.83
CA THR A 154 22.06 37.77 1.61
C THR A 154 21.34 38.80 0.72
N VAL A 155 20.42 38.38 -0.13
CA VAL A 155 19.54 39.27 -0.89
C VAL A 155 18.20 38.58 -1.02
N PHE A 156 17.40 38.54 0.05
CA PHE A 156 15.93 38.50 0.05
C PHE A 156 15.46 38.49 1.50
N GLN A 157 15.79 39.55 2.25
CA GLN A 157 15.14 39.84 3.51
C GLN A 157 14.03 40.88 3.27
N VAL A 158 12.81 40.45 3.59
CA VAL A 158 11.68 41.24 4.11
C VAL A 158 10.96 42.17 3.12
N ALA A 159 9.86 41.68 2.57
CA ALA A 159 8.66 42.50 2.36
C ALA A 159 7.51 41.86 3.13
N THR A 160 7.21 42.41 4.31
CA THR A 160 5.97 42.16 5.05
C THR A 160 4.78 42.60 4.19
N LEU A 161 3.96 41.66 3.73
CA LEU A 161 2.67 41.95 3.10
C LEU A 161 1.53 41.40 3.98
N LYS A 162 0.72 42.34 4.47
CA LYS A 162 -0.54 42.17 5.22
C LYS A 162 -1.52 41.21 4.51
N PRO A 163 -2.41 40.52 5.24
CA PRO A 163 -3.49 39.76 4.64
C PRO A 163 -4.64 40.70 4.27
N GLU A 164 -4.92 40.86 2.97
CA GLU A 164 -6.25 41.31 2.51
C GLU A 164 -7.03 40.08 2.02
N ILE A 165 -8.04 39.70 2.81
CA ILE A 165 -9.06 38.74 2.42
C ILE A 165 -9.96 39.45 1.41
N LYS A 166 -9.98 38.99 0.16
CA LYS A 166 -11.06 39.28 -0.80
C LYS A 166 -11.81 38.00 -1.10
N ASN A 167 -13.10 38.02 -0.75
CA ASN A 167 -14.10 37.01 -1.06
C ASN A 167 -13.99 36.60 -2.53
N PHE A 168 -13.78 35.31 -2.78
CA PHE A 168 -13.87 34.74 -4.11
C PHE A 168 -15.30 34.27 -4.33
N ASP A 169 -16.03 34.99 -5.18
CA ASP A 169 -17.41 34.67 -5.57
C ASP A 169 -17.49 33.31 -6.28
N LEU A 170 -18.41 32.48 -5.80
CA LEU A 170 -18.58 31.07 -6.17
C LEU A 170 -19.59 30.85 -7.32
N ILE A 171 -19.79 31.83 -8.21
CA ILE A 171 -20.91 31.81 -9.19
C ILE A 171 -20.47 31.41 -10.62
N GLY A 172 -19.20 31.09 -10.86
CA GLY A 172 -18.68 30.84 -12.22
C GLY A 172 -18.75 29.41 -12.79
N PHE A 173 -19.09 28.38 -12.01
CA PHE A 173 -18.86 26.98 -12.41
C PHE A 173 -20.12 26.12 -12.68
N LEU A 174 -21.28 26.75 -12.92
CA LEU A 174 -22.47 26.06 -13.46
C LEU A 174 -22.80 26.55 -14.87
N SER A 175 -22.00 26.12 -15.84
CA SER A 175 -22.43 25.86 -17.21
C SER A 175 -21.29 25.18 -17.95
N PHE A 176 -21.35 23.86 -18.07
CA PHE A 176 -21.18 23.10 -19.33
C PHE A 176 -21.39 21.61 -19.04
#